data_AF-A0A934P1H8-F1
#
_entry.id   AF-A0A934P1H8-F1
#
_cell.length_a   1.000
_cell.length_b   1.000
_cell.length_c   1.000
_cell.angle_alpha   90.00
_cell.angle_beta   90.00
_cell.angle_gamma   90.00
#
_symmetry.space_group_name_H-M   'P 1'
#
loop_
_entity.id
_entity.type
_entity.pdbx_description
1 polymer ?
#
loop_
_entity_poly.entity_id
_entity_poly.type
_entity_poly.pdbx_seq_one_letter_code
_entity_poly.pdbx_strand_id
1 'polypeptide(L)'
;MNLREITAQATASPRVFGEPYETVDGTTIITVAKVRSETAVRAVGVFVVRDGAVTWEPAVDVTRISILGVTVGLASAVIATLTMLRRPPWPDLSVRGLEALKHREH
;
A
#
# COMPACT_ATOMS: atom_id res chain seq x y z
N MET A 1 25.62 -30.76 -5.37
CA MET A 1 24.45 -29.92 -5.68
C MET A 1 23.26 -30.49 -4.90
N ASN A 2 22.74 -29.76 -3.91
CA ASN A 2 21.78 -30.28 -2.93
C ASN A 2 20.33 -29.92 -3.29
N LEU A 3 19.39 -30.83 -3.03
CA LEU A 3 17.95 -30.65 -3.34
C LEU A 3 17.32 -29.43 -2.63
N ARG A 4 17.91 -29.04 -1.49
CA ARG A 4 17.48 -27.89 -0.67
C ARG A 4 17.82 -26.56 -1.33
N GLU A 5 18.95 -26.51 -2.03
CA GLU A 5 19.38 -25.34 -2.80
C GLU A 5 18.46 -25.14 -4.01
N ILE A 6 18.06 -26.24 -4.67
CA ILE A 6 17.14 -26.21 -5.82
C ILE A 6 15.75 -25.70 -5.43
N THR A 7 15.24 -26.07 -4.24
CA THR A 7 13.93 -25.60 -3.75
C THR A 7 13.96 -24.14 -3.30
N ALA A 8 15.08 -23.66 -2.77
CA ALA A 8 15.29 -22.23 -2.46
C ALA A 8 15.40 -21.39 -3.75
N GLN A 9 16.11 -21.87 -4.77
CA GLN A 9 16.21 -21.20 -6.07
C GLN A 9 14.86 -21.13 -6.79
N ALA A 10 14.05 -22.20 -6.73
CA ALA A 10 12.76 -22.29 -7.41
C ALA A 10 11.71 -21.29 -6.88
N THR A 11 11.87 -20.80 -5.65
CA THR A 11 10.97 -19.79 -5.05
C THR A 11 11.47 -18.35 -5.25
N ALA A 12 12.76 -18.16 -5.58
CA ALA A 12 13.36 -16.86 -5.85
C ALA A 12 13.28 -16.51 -7.34
N SER A 13 12.25 -15.78 -7.77
CA SER A 13 12.24 -15.25 -9.15
C SER A 13 13.49 -14.39 -9.38
N PRO A 14 14.23 -14.55 -10.50
CA PRO A 14 15.46 -13.81 -10.76
C PRO A 14 15.26 -12.31 -10.64
N ARG A 15 16.13 -11.65 -9.87
CA ARG A 15 16.26 -10.19 -9.86
C ARG A 15 17.39 -9.84 -10.79
N VAL A 16 17.14 -8.93 -11.72
CA VAL A 16 18.13 -8.47 -12.69
C VAL A 16 18.49 -7.03 -12.33
N PHE A 17 19.78 -6.80 -12.17
CA PHE A 17 20.33 -5.45 -12.07
C PHE A 17 20.76 -5.04 -13.48
N GLY A 18 20.34 -3.87 -13.93
CA GLY A 18 20.84 -3.31 -15.18
C GLY A 18 22.27 -2.81 -15.02
N GLU A 19 22.95 -2.61 -16.16
CA GLU A 19 24.28 -2.02 -16.17
C GLU A 19 24.23 -0.63 -15.50
N PRO A 20 25.09 -0.37 -14.51
CA PRO A 20 25.24 0.96 -13.94
C PRO A 20 25.64 1.94 -15.03
N TYR A 21 24.91 3.05 -15.14
CA TYR A 21 25.28 4.14 -16.03
C TYR A 21 25.38 5.44 -15.24
N GLU A 22 26.33 6.28 -15.64
CA GLU A 22 26.54 7.58 -15.05
C GLU A 22 25.83 8.67 -15.85
N THR A 23 25.19 9.57 -15.14
CA THR A 23 24.63 10.80 -15.69
C THR A 23 25.72 11.88 -15.73
N VAL A 24 25.54 12.90 -16.57
CA VAL A 24 26.48 14.05 -16.72
C VAL A 24 26.86 14.68 -15.38
N ASP A 25 25.95 14.67 -14.40
CA ASP A 25 26.14 15.23 -13.07
C ASP A 25 26.88 14.29 -12.09
N GLY A 26 27.52 13.22 -12.58
CA GLY A 26 28.25 12.24 -11.75
C GLY A 26 27.34 11.31 -10.92
N THR A 27 26.05 11.25 -11.25
CA THR A 27 25.08 10.36 -10.58
C THR A 27 25.08 8.99 -11.24
N THR A 28 25.33 7.92 -10.48
CA THR A 28 25.23 6.53 -10.96
C THR A 28 23.82 6.00 -10.75
N ILE A 29 23.21 5.47 -11.80
CA ILE A 29 21.87 4.87 -11.76
C ILE A 29 22.00 3.36 -11.99
N ILE A 30 21.44 2.56 -11.09
CA ILE A 30 21.40 1.09 -11.18
C ILE A 30 19.94 0.65 -11.19
N THR A 31 19.48 0.13 -12.32
CA THR A 31 18.08 -0.32 -12.46
C THR A 31 17.87 -1.71 -11.88
N VAL A 32 16.69 -1.94 -11.29
CA VAL A 32 16.31 -3.23 -10.70
C VAL A 32 15.00 -3.69 -11.30
N ALA A 33 15.02 -4.89 -11.88
CA ALA A 33 13.84 -5.55 -12.43
C ALA A 33 13.65 -6.94 -11.82
N LYS A 34 12.38 -7.35 -11.72
CA LYS A 34 12.00 -8.72 -11.37
C LYS A 34 11.57 -9.43 -12.64
N VAL A 35 12.21 -10.54 -12.95
CA VAL A 35 11.85 -11.39 -14.07
C VAL A 35 10.93 -12.49 -13.57
N ARG A 36 9.74 -12.59 -14.17
CA ARG A 36 8.74 -13.63 -13.88
C ARG A 36 8.74 -14.70 -14.96
N SER A 37 8.95 -14.32 -16.21
CA SER A 37 9.12 -15.18 -17.39
C SER A 37 9.93 -14.42 -18.45
N GLU A 38 10.21 -15.06 -19.59
CA GLU A 38 10.92 -14.44 -20.72
C GLU A 38 10.22 -13.16 -21.23
N THR A 39 8.89 -13.09 -21.14
CA THR A 39 8.09 -11.95 -21.61
C THR A 39 7.54 -11.07 -20.49
N ALA A 40 7.64 -11.51 -19.23
CA ALA A 40 7.11 -10.79 -18.08
C ALA A 40 8.25 -10.27 -17.19
N VAL A 41 8.69 -9.05 -17.48
CA VAL A 41 9.63 -8.28 -16.68
C VAL A 41 8.89 -7.14 -16.00
N ARG A 42 9.06 -6.99 -14.68
CA ARG A 42 8.47 -5.88 -13.91
C ARG A 42 9.58 -5.02 -13.35
N ALA A 43 9.56 -3.72 -13.66
CA ALA A 43 10.40 -2.74 -12.99
C ALA A 43 10.10 -2.72 -11.49
N VAL A 44 11.16 -2.78 -10.67
CA VAL A 44 11.06 -2.73 -9.21
C VAL A 44 11.44 -1.35 -8.70
N GLY A 45 12.46 -0.74 -9.30
CA GLY A 45 12.96 0.59 -8.97
C GLY A 45 14.38 0.80 -9.47
N VAL A 46 14.99 1.88 -9.01
CA VAL A 46 16.38 2.26 -9.31
C VAL A 46 17.10 2.62 -8.01
N PHE A 47 18.37 2.20 -7.90
CA PHE A 47 19.29 2.80 -6.94
C PHE A 47 19.96 4.01 -7.60
N VAL A 48 19.94 5.13 -6.89
CA VAL A 48 20.59 6.37 -7.29
C VAL A 48 21.75 6.58 -6.33
N VAL A 49 22.97 6.53 -6.85
CA VAL A 49 24.19 6.82 -6.08
C VAL A 49 24.70 8.19 -6.49
N ARG A 50 24.81 9.10 -5.52
CA ARG A 50 25.26 10.48 -5.74
C ARG A 50 26.03 10.95 -4.51
N ASP A 51 27.21 11.53 -4.71
CA ASP A 51 28.03 12.10 -3.63
C ASP A 51 28.30 11.11 -2.47
N GLY A 52 28.43 9.82 -2.79
CA GLY A 52 28.59 8.74 -1.80
C GLY A 52 27.32 8.32 -1.06
N ALA A 53 26.19 8.99 -1.29
CA ALA A 53 24.88 8.61 -0.76
C ALA A 53 24.15 7.67 -1.73
N VAL A 54 23.45 6.68 -1.18
CA VAL A 54 22.62 5.73 -1.94
C VAL A 54 21.16 5.98 -1.60
N THR A 55 20.35 6.27 -2.62
CA THR A 55 18.90 6.45 -2.51
C THR A 55 18.18 5.37 -3.32
N TRP A 56 17.10 4.82 -2.77
CA TRP A 56 16.24 3.88 -3.47
C TRP A 56 14.99 4.59 -3.98
N GLU A 57 14.74 4.52 -5.28
CA GLU A 57 13.54 5.06 -5.92
C GLU A 57 12.68 3.92 -6.48
N PRO A 58 11.52 3.61 -5.87
CA PRO A 58 10.69 2.49 -6.28
C PRO A 58 9.87 2.78 -7.54
N ALA A 59 9.73 1.79 -8.43
CA ALA A 59 8.84 1.85 -9.59
C ALA A 59 7.40 1.47 -9.20
N VAL A 60 6.79 2.23 -8.29
CA VAL A 60 5.41 2.04 -7.82
C VAL A 60 4.50 3.16 -8.33
N ASP A 61 3.27 2.79 -8.69
CA ASP A 61 2.24 3.76 -9.09
C ASP A 61 1.63 4.40 -7.83
N VAL A 62 2.24 5.51 -7.41
CA VAL A 62 1.80 6.29 -6.24
C VAL A 62 0.39 6.83 -6.43
N THR A 63 0.00 7.19 -7.67
CA THR A 63 -1.34 7.69 -7.99
C THR A 63 -2.39 6.63 -7.74
N ARG A 64 -2.18 5.41 -8.21
CA ARG A 64 -3.10 4.29 -7.97
C ARG A 64 -3.22 3.97 -6.47
N ILE A 65 -2.10 3.97 -5.74
CA ILE A 65 -2.11 3.74 -4.28
C ILE A 65 -2.91 4.84 -3.57
N SER A 66 -2.70 6.09 -3.97
CA SER A 66 -3.39 7.24 -3.39
C SER A 66 -4.90 7.18 -3.66
N ILE A 67 -5.31 6.87 -4.88
CA ILE A 67 -6.72 6.70 -5.24
C ILE A 67 -7.37 5.59 -4.39
N LEU A 68 -6.69 4.45 -4.22
CA LEU A 68 -7.20 3.36 -3.39
C LEU A 68 -7.38 3.80 -1.93
N GLY A 69 -6.38 4.47 -1.36
CA GLY A 69 -6.47 5.00 0.01
C GLY A 69 -7.61 6.00 0.20
N VAL A 70 -7.72 6.98 -0.70
CA VAL A 70 -8.78 8.01 -0.66
C VAL A 70 -10.16 7.38 -0.83
N THR A 71 -10.31 6.44 -1.75
CA THR A 71 -11.60 5.78 -2.02
C THR A 71 -12.05 4.95 -0.82
N VAL A 72 -11.14 4.15 -0.23
CA VAL A 72 -11.44 3.37 0.97
C VAL A 72 -11.80 4.28 2.13
N GLY A 73 -11.00 5.34 2.37
CA GLY A 73 -11.27 6.32 3.43
C GLY A 73 -12.62 7.00 3.27
N LEU A 74 -12.97 7.42 2.04
CA LEU A 74 -14.26 8.03 1.74
C LEU A 74 -15.41 7.04 1.95
N ALA A 75 -15.28 5.81 1.48
CA ALA A 75 -16.29 4.77 1.68
C ALA A 75 -16.51 4.49 3.18
N SER A 76 -15.44 4.37 3.96
CA SER A 76 -15.51 4.22 5.41
C SER A 76 -16.19 5.41 6.09
N ALA A 77 -15.87 6.65 5.69
CA ALA A 77 -16.47 7.85 6.25
C ALA A 77 -17.99 7.91 5.95
N VAL A 78 -18.40 7.56 4.73
CA VAL A 78 -19.82 7.48 4.35
C VAL A 78 -20.54 6.42 5.17
N ILE A 79 -19.96 5.22 5.31
CA ILE A 79 -20.56 4.14 6.12
C ILE A 79 -20.66 4.55 7.58
N ALA A 80 -19.61 5.15 8.16
CA ALA A 80 -19.62 5.61 9.55
C ALA A 80 -20.71 6.67 9.76
N THR A 81 -20.82 7.63 8.85
CA THR A 81 -21.86 8.67 8.88
C THR A 81 -23.26 8.06 8.79
N LEU A 82 -23.48 7.14 7.85
CA LEU A 82 -24.76 6.42 7.72
C LEU A 82 -25.08 5.58 8.95
N THR A 83 -24.09 4.94 9.54
CA THR A 83 -24.27 4.13 10.75
C THR A 83 -24.69 5.02 11.91
N MET A 84 -24.02 6.17 12.10
CA MET A 84 -24.34 7.12 13.15
C MET A 84 -25.74 7.73 12.98
N LEU A 85 -26.18 7.92 11.72
CA LEU A 85 -27.54 8.37 11.42
C LEU A 85 -28.60 7.26 11.64
N ARG A 86 -28.29 5.99 11.34
CA ARG A 86 -29.26 4.88 11.40
C ARG A 86 -29.35 4.19 12.76
N ARG A 87 -28.25 4.16 13.51
CA ARG A 87 -28.17 3.60 14.86
C ARG A 87 -27.54 4.66 15.74
N PRO A 88 -28.29 5.73 16.01
CA PRO A 88 -27.79 6.79 16.84
C PRO A 88 -27.28 6.19 18.17
N PRO A 89 -26.03 6.47 18.56
CA PRO A 89 -25.54 6.05 19.87
C PRO A 89 -26.25 6.81 21.00
N TRP A 90 -26.96 7.91 20.67
CA TRP A 90 -27.78 8.62 21.63
C TRP A 90 -29.06 7.81 21.93
N PRO A 91 -29.56 7.88 23.18
CA PRO A 91 -30.83 7.29 23.57
C PRO A 91 -31.93 7.68 22.58
N ASP A 92 -32.86 6.78 22.31
CA ASP A 92 -33.99 7.07 21.44
C ASP A 92 -34.73 8.31 21.93
N LEU A 93 -34.71 9.38 21.12
CA LEU A 93 -35.34 10.66 21.43
C LEU A 93 -36.80 10.70 20.98
N SER A 94 -37.35 9.57 20.50
CA SER A 94 -38.78 9.45 20.27
C SER A 94 -39.56 9.65 21.58
N VAL A 95 -40.81 10.07 21.47
CA VAL A 95 -41.72 10.23 22.64
C VAL A 95 -41.74 8.97 23.51
N ARG A 96 -41.67 7.79 22.88
CA ARG A 96 -41.62 6.49 23.57
C ARG A 96 -40.30 6.27 24.32
N GLY A 97 -39.18 6.67 23.72
CA GLY A 97 -37.87 6.59 24.37
C GLY A 97 -37.77 7.52 25.58
N LEU A 98 -38.31 8.74 25.47
CA LEU A 98 -38.37 9.70 26.58
C LEU A 98 -39.25 9.21 27.74
N GLU A 99 -40.41 8.60 27.46
CA GLU A 99 -41.24 7.99 28.50
C GLU A 99 -40.55 6.82 29.22
N ALA A 100 -39.82 5.98 28.47
CA ALA A 100 -39.08 4.85 29.04
C ALA A 100 -37.89 5.28 29.92
N LEU A 101 -37.30 6.45 29.66
CA LEU A 101 -36.24 7.02 30.50
C LEU A 101 -36.81 7.56 31.81
N LYS A 102 -37.91 8.30 31.76
CA LYS A 102 -38.59 8.86 32.94
C LYS A 102 -39.04 7.79 33.95
N HIS A 103 -39.43 6.62 33.47
CA HIS A 103 -39.90 5.52 34.34
C HIS A 103 -38.76 4.76 35.04
N ARG A 104 -37.50 4.99 34.65
CA ARG A 104 -36.31 4.30 35.15
C ARG A 104 -35.61 5.04 36.29
N GLU A 105 -36.01 6.28 36.56
CA GLU A 105 -35.42 7.18 37.57
C GLU A 105 -36.18 7.15 38.92
N HIS A 106 -37.11 6.20 39.09
CA HIS A 106 -37.89 5.96 40.31
C HIS A 106 -37.55 4.63 40.96
#